data_AF-A0A1W0A4A9-F1
#
_entry.id   AF-A0A1W0A4A9-F1
#
_cell.length_a   1.000
_cell.length_b   1.000
_cell.length_c   1.000
_cell.angle_alpha   90.00
_cell.angle_beta   90.00
_cell.angle_gamma   90.00
#
_symmetry.space_group_name_H-M   'P 1'
#
loop_
_entity.id
_entity.type
_entity.pdbx_description
1 polymer ?
#
loop_
_entity_poly.entity_id
_entity_poly.type
_entity_poly.pdbx_seq_one_letter_code
_entity_poly.pdbx_strand_id
1 'polypeptide(L)'
;MVVYYTRKYSSLLERCGLRRNFMALEVHRDVGVLVFLNTNEHYPIDAIIRVEWHSNLKVTFTLLVDPNQPNRIESVRFEKASELCDCLEHLDIESKRNAKGQVISGVFTNTMVPKSEAFATVLLSSMKSLKKKASWIVQ
;
A
#
# COMPACT_ATOMS: atom_id res chain seq x y z
N MET A 1 1.52 6.34 20.56
CA MET A 1 2.69 6.47 19.66
C MET A 1 3.51 5.20 19.71
N VAL A 2 3.77 4.57 18.56
CA VAL A 2 4.55 3.30 18.48
C VAL A 2 5.53 3.37 17.31
N VAL A 3 6.77 2.92 17.53
CA VAL A 3 7.83 2.88 16.52
C VAL A 3 8.17 1.43 16.16
N TYR A 4 8.19 1.14 14.87
CA TYR A 4 8.52 -0.15 14.28
C TYR A 4 9.83 -0.07 13.52
N TYR A 5 10.76 -0.97 13.82
CA TYR A 5 11.98 -1.12 13.04
C TYR A 5 11.76 -2.16 11.95
N THR A 6 11.77 -1.69 10.71
CA THR A 6 11.49 -2.49 9.52
C THR A 6 12.67 -2.43 8.55
N ARG A 7 12.60 -3.19 7.46
CA ARG A 7 13.55 -3.11 6.35
C ARG A 7 12.88 -2.48 5.16
N LYS A 8 13.55 -1.53 4.51
CA LYS A 8 13.11 -0.95 3.25
C LYS A 8 13.06 -2.05 2.18
N TYR A 9 11.99 -2.05 1.39
CA TYR A 9 11.73 -3.03 0.34
C TYR A 9 11.43 -2.31 -0.98
N SER A 10 12.37 -1.49 -1.45
CA SER A 10 12.15 -0.51 -2.52
C SER A 10 12.98 -0.72 -3.78
N SER A 11 14.18 -1.30 -3.69
CA SER A 11 15.08 -1.41 -4.85
C SER A 11 15.32 -2.84 -5.31
N LEU A 12 15.59 -3.03 -6.61
CA LEU A 12 16.05 -4.32 -7.15
C LEU A 12 17.31 -4.82 -6.43
N LEU A 13 18.18 -3.91 -5.98
CA LEU A 13 19.38 -4.24 -5.19
C LEU A 13 19.05 -4.73 -3.78
N GLU A 14 18.04 -4.15 -3.12
CA GLU A 14 17.50 -4.66 -1.85
C GLU A 14 16.84 -6.04 -2.04
N ARG A 15 16.16 -6.26 -3.17
CA ARG A 15 15.60 -7.58 -3.53
C ARG A 15 16.70 -8.64 -3.75
N CYS A 16 17.85 -8.25 -4.29
CA CYS A 16 19.02 -9.10 -4.47
C CYS A 16 19.91 -9.26 -3.22
N GLY A 17 19.54 -8.65 -2.07
CA GLY A 17 20.24 -8.83 -0.80
C GLY A 17 21.59 -8.10 -0.67
N LEU A 18 21.93 -7.21 -1.62
CA LEU A 18 23.23 -6.54 -1.68
C LEU A 18 23.36 -5.36 -0.70
N ARG A 19 22.25 -4.79 -0.24
CA ARG A 19 22.24 -3.70 0.74
C ARG A 19 21.03 -3.83 1.66
N ARG A 20 21.25 -3.80 2.98
CA ARG A 20 20.19 -3.80 3.99
C ARG A 20 19.95 -2.36 4.43
N ASN A 21 18.86 -1.75 3.96
CA ASN A 21 18.43 -0.45 4.45
C ASN A 21 17.34 -0.68 5.50
N PHE A 22 17.59 -0.26 6.73
CA PHE A 22 16.60 -0.26 7.80
C PHE A 22 15.71 0.98 7.66
N MET A 23 14.46 0.84 8.07
CA MET A 23 13.46 1.89 8.05
C MET A 23 12.68 1.88 9.36
N ALA A 24 12.74 2.96 10.12
CA ALA A 24 11.88 3.16 11.26
C ALA A 24 10.55 3.78 10.79
N LEU A 25 9.46 3.10 11.14
CA LEU A 25 8.08 3.49 10.84
C LEU A 25 7.40 3.85 12.15
N GLU A 26 6.82 5.04 12.24
CA GLU A 26 6.14 5.49 13.45
C GLU A 26 4.66 5.72 13.16
N VAL A 27 3.81 5.22 14.05
CA VAL A 27 2.35 5.37 13.97
C VAL A 27 1.85 6.18 15.17
N HIS A 28 1.32 7.36 14.88
CA HIS A 28 0.63 8.21 15.85
C HIS A 28 -0.88 8.12 15.65
N ARG A 29 -1.50 7.13 16.31
CA ARG A 29 -2.96 6.95 16.22
C ARG A 29 -3.74 8.16 16.71
N ASP A 30 -3.33 8.77 17.83
CA ASP A 30 -4.02 9.91 18.44
C ASP A 30 -3.97 11.18 17.56
N VAL A 31 -2.90 11.34 16.78
CA VAL A 31 -2.69 12.49 15.88
C VAL A 31 -3.15 12.17 14.45
N GLY A 32 -3.34 10.89 14.13
CA GLY A 32 -3.72 10.43 12.80
C GLY A 32 -2.57 10.50 11.78
N VAL A 33 -1.32 10.21 12.17
CA VAL A 33 -0.15 10.35 11.29
C VAL A 33 0.72 9.08 11.26
N LEU A 34 1.17 8.73 10.06
CA LEU A 34 2.21 7.73 9.75
C LEU A 34 3.49 8.45 9.36
N VAL A 35 4.60 8.15 10.03
CA VAL A 35 5.90 8.80 9.78
C VAL A 35 6.93 7.78 9.35
N PHE A 36 7.61 8.06 8.24
CA PHE A 36 8.78 7.33 7.79
C PHE A 36 10.04 8.06 8.29
N LEU A 37 10.53 7.66 9.46
CA LEU A 37 11.53 8.42 10.22
C LEU A 37 12.86 8.61 9.48
N ASN A 38 13.25 7.67 8.62
CA ASN A 38 14.49 7.77 7.84
C ASN A 38 14.47 8.92 6.82
N THR A 39 13.31 9.19 6.24
CA THR A 39 13.10 10.26 5.26
C THR A 39 12.50 11.50 5.90
N ASN A 40 12.08 11.40 7.17
CA ASN A 40 11.25 12.39 7.86
C ASN A 40 10.02 12.77 7.04
N GLU A 41 9.44 11.81 6.32
CA GLU A 41 8.20 12.00 5.57
C GLU A 41 7.00 11.68 6.47
N HIS A 42 6.03 12.59 6.51
CA HIS A 42 4.84 12.51 7.34
C HIS A 42 3.62 12.39 6.45
N TYR A 43 2.80 11.39 6.69
CA TYR A 43 1.59 11.14 5.94
C TYR A 43 0.43 11.02 6.91
N PRO A 44 -0.64 11.81 6.77
CA PRO A 44 -1.81 11.58 7.59
C PRO A 44 -2.45 10.22 7.22
N ILE A 45 -3.04 9.54 8.20
CA ILE A 45 -3.57 8.18 8.05
C ILE A 45 -4.72 8.13 7.04
N ASP A 46 -5.50 9.21 6.92
CA ASP A 46 -6.56 9.34 5.92
C ASP A 46 -6.03 9.36 4.46
N ALA A 47 -4.77 9.78 4.26
CA ALA A 47 -4.08 9.76 2.98
C ALA A 47 -3.67 8.34 2.55
N ILE A 48 -3.77 7.33 3.44
CA ILE A 48 -3.52 5.94 3.09
C ILE A 48 -4.68 5.43 2.21
N ILE A 49 -4.41 5.32 0.91
CA ILE A 49 -5.39 4.81 -0.08
C ILE A 49 -5.49 3.29 0.05
N ARG A 50 -4.36 2.61 0.19
CA ARG A 50 -4.30 1.15 0.17
C ARG A 50 -3.15 0.65 1.01
N VAL A 51 -3.40 -0.44 1.73
CA VAL A 51 -2.35 -1.20 2.44
C VAL A 51 -2.45 -2.64 1.98
N GLU A 52 -1.35 -3.20 1.49
CA GLU A 52 -1.24 -4.62 1.14
C GLU A 52 -0.23 -5.28 2.04
N TRP A 53 -0.59 -6.40 2.68
CA TRP A 53 0.35 -7.19 3.47
C TRP A 53 0.39 -8.62 3.00
N HIS A 54 1.55 -9.26 3.18
CA HIS A 54 1.82 -10.60 2.70
C HIS A 54 2.36 -11.49 3.81
N SER A 55 2.18 -12.80 3.64
CA SER A 55 2.69 -13.82 4.58
C SER A 55 4.22 -13.82 4.76
N ASN A 56 4.98 -13.19 3.85
CA ASN A 56 6.42 -13.00 3.96
C ASN A 56 6.83 -11.77 4.80
N LEU A 57 5.87 -11.16 5.51
CA LEU A 57 6.02 -9.97 6.35
C LEU A 57 6.26 -8.66 5.59
N LYS A 58 6.06 -8.65 4.27
CA LYS A 58 6.08 -7.42 3.47
C LYS A 58 4.76 -6.68 3.63
N VAL A 59 4.84 -5.36 3.85
CA VAL A 59 3.72 -4.42 3.78
C VAL A 59 4.00 -3.36 2.72
N THR A 60 2.99 -3.01 1.93
CA THR A 60 3.04 -1.97 0.90
C THR A 60 1.95 -0.94 1.19
N PHE A 61 2.35 0.32 1.35
CA PHE A 61 1.48 1.46 1.53
C PHE A 61 1.37 2.23 0.22
N THR A 62 0.15 2.54 -0.20
CA THR A 62 -0.13 3.48 -1.28
C THR A 62 -0.72 4.74 -0.66
N LEU A 63 -0.01 5.84 -0.78
CA LEU A 63 -0.28 7.10 -0.10
C LEU A 63 -0.64 8.17 -1.13
N LEU A 64 -1.69 8.93 -0.85
CA LEU A 64 -2.04 10.13 -1.60
C LEU A 64 -1.18 11.29 -1.10
N VAL A 65 -0.24 11.77 -1.93
CA VAL A 65 0.58 12.94 -1.57
C VAL A 65 -0.11 14.22 -2.01
N ASP A 66 -0.63 14.23 -3.23
CA ASP A 66 -1.34 15.33 -3.85
C ASP A 66 -2.32 14.72 -4.87
N PRO A 67 -3.60 15.15 -4.93
CA PRO A 67 -4.57 14.69 -5.91
C PRO A 67 -4.11 14.73 -7.37
N ASN A 68 -3.15 15.60 -7.70
CA ASN A 68 -2.63 15.78 -9.05
C ASN A 68 -1.31 15.04 -9.31
N GLN A 69 -0.75 14.37 -8.31
CA GLN A 69 0.53 13.66 -8.41
C GLN A 69 0.32 12.14 -8.37
N PRO A 70 1.25 11.35 -8.93
CA PRO A 70 1.21 9.91 -8.76
C PRO A 70 1.31 9.56 -7.27
N ASN A 71 0.50 8.58 -6.86
CA ASN A 71 0.53 8.07 -5.50
C ASN A 71 1.94 7.60 -5.13
N ARG A 72 2.35 7.90 -3.89
CA ARG A 72 3.59 7.39 -3.34
C ARG A 72 3.38 5.94 -2.91
N ILE A 73 4.30 5.06 -3.29
CA ILE A 73 4.28 3.66 -2.89
C ILE A 73 5.49 3.39 -2.01
N GLU A 74 5.25 3.07 -0.74
CA GLU A 74 6.30 2.68 0.20
C GLU A 74 6.13 1.22 0.57
N SER A 75 7.23 0.47 0.54
CA SER A 75 7.23 -0.95 0.88
C SER A 75 8.25 -1.23 1.98
N VAL A 76 7.78 -1.88 3.03
CA VAL A 76 8.59 -2.28 4.19
C VAL A 76 8.44 -3.77 4.45
N ARG A 77 9.41 -4.34 5.16
CA ARG A 77 9.35 -5.71 5.64
C ARG A 77 9.60 -5.76 7.14
N PHE A 78 8.67 -6.33 7.87
CA PHE A 78 8.77 -6.54 9.31
C PHE A 78 9.64 -7.76 9.62
N GLU A 79 10.25 -7.77 10.81
CA GLU A 79 11.05 -8.91 11.27
C GLU A 79 10.18 -9.97 11.93
N LYS A 80 9.07 -9.57 12.59
CA LYS A 80 8.14 -10.48 13.26
C LYS A 80 6.71 -10.34 12.75
N ALA A 81 5.98 -11.45 12.77
CA ALA A 81 4.54 -11.48 12.48
C ALA A 81 3.72 -10.65 13.48
N SER A 82 4.14 -10.59 14.74
CA SER A 82 3.50 -9.75 15.76
C SER A 82 3.57 -8.29 15.41
N GLU A 83 4.76 -7.77 15.13
CA GLU A 83 4.98 -6.36 14.79
C GLU A 83 4.17 -5.93 13.57
N LEU A 84 4.04 -6.79 12.55
CA LEU A 84 3.18 -6.52 11.41
C LEU A 84 1.71 -6.41 11.82
N CYS A 85 1.19 -7.40 12.56
CA CYS A 85 -0.20 -7.39 13.01
C CYS A 85 -0.50 -6.16 13.88
N ASP A 86 0.37 -5.86 14.83
CA ASP A 86 0.22 -4.72 15.73
C ASP A 86 0.25 -3.42 14.92
N CYS A 87 1.12 -3.30 13.91
CA CYS A 87 1.16 -2.13 13.04
C CYS A 87 -0.15 -1.95 12.26
N LEU A 88 -0.73 -3.03 11.75
CA LEU A 88 -2.02 -2.98 11.06
C LEU A 88 -3.15 -2.59 12.02
N GLU A 89 -3.15 -3.13 13.24
CA GLU A 89 -4.14 -2.80 14.28
C GLU A 89 -4.06 -1.31 14.69
N HIS A 90 -2.85 -0.75 14.80
CA HIS A 90 -2.70 0.70 15.07
C HIS A 90 -3.17 1.60 13.92
N LEU A 91 -3.34 1.04 12.71
CA LEU A 91 -3.95 1.71 11.57
C LEU A 91 -5.44 1.38 11.42
N ASP A 92 -6.04 0.73 12.43
CA ASP A 92 -7.43 0.26 12.40
C ASP A 92 -7.72 -0.76 11.28
N ILE A 93 -6.70 -1.55 10.90
CA ILE A 93 -6.79 -2.60 9.89
C ILE A 93 -6.72 -3.97 10.57
N GLU A 94 -7.80 -4.76 10.44
CA GLU A 94 -7.82 -6.12 10.97
C GLU A 94 -6.90 -7.05 10.14
N SER A 95 -6.01 -7.76 10.84
CA SER A 95 -5.16 -8.79 10.24
C SER A 95 -5.44 -10.14 10.89
N LYS A 96 -5.36 -11.22 10.09
CA LYS A 96 -5.62 -12.58 10.56
C LYS A 96 -4.36 -13.41 10.54
N ARG A 97 -4.26 -14.36 11.47
CA ARG A 97 -3.23 -15.39 11.48
C ARG A 97 -3.84 -16.75 11.21
N ASN A 98 -3.10 -17.61 10.54
CA ASN A 98 -3.49 -19.01 10.38
C ASN A 98 -3.18 -19.81 11.66
N ALA A 99 -3.60 -21.07 11.70
CA ALA A 99 -3.34 -21.98 12.82
C ALA A 99 -1.84 -22.21 13.13
N LYS A 100 -0.95 -21.86 12.19
CA LYS A 100 0.51 -21.95 12.34
C LYS A 100 1.13 -20.63 12.85
N GLY A 101 0.32 -19.65 13.21
CA GLY A 101 0.77 -18.33 13.65
C GLY A 101 1.30 -17.43 12.54
N GLN A 102 1.17 -17.82 11.27
CA GLN A 102 1.61 -17.00 10.13
C GLN A 102 0.53 -15.98 9.77
N VAL A 103 0.96 -14.78 9.38
CA VAL A 103 0.07 -13.74 8.87
C VAL A 103 -0.58 -14.20 7.56
N ILE A 104 -1.90 -14.07 7.47
CA ILE A 104 -2.66 -14.27 6.24
C ILE A 104 -2.59 -12.99 5.42
N SER A 105 -2.13 -13.09 4.18
CA SER A 105 -2.05 -11.95 3.26
C SER A 105 -3.41 -11.26 3.09
N GLY A 106 -3.41 -9.95 2.92
CA GLY A 106 -4.63 -9.19 2.78
C GLY A 106 -4.40 -7.80 2.20
N VAL A 107 -5.52 -7.12 1.97
CA VAL A 107 -5.58 -5.78 1.38
C VAL A 107 -6.62 -4.97 2.13
N PHE A 108 -6.22 -3.79 2.55
CA PHE A 108 -7.11 -2.71 2.96
C PHE A 108 -7.14 -1.66 1.85
N THR A 109 -8.32 -1.10 1.58
CA THR A 109 -8.49 0.02 0.65
C THR A 109 -9.42 1.04 1.30
N ASN A 110 -8.96 2.28 1.43
CA ASN A 110 -9.75 3.36 1.95
C ASN A 110 -10.78 3.78 0.89
N THR A 111 -12.06 3.56 1.18
CA THR A 111 -13.18 3.89 0.28
C THR A 111 -13.56 5.37 0.32
N MET A 112 -13.08 6.12 1.30
CA MET A 112 -13.38 7.55 1.48
C MET A 112 -12.50 8.45 0.63
N VAL A 113 -11.34 7.95 0.15
CA VAL A 113 -10.52 8.69 -0.79
C VAL A 113 -11.20 8.58 -2.17
N PRO A 114 -11.70 9.70 -2.75
CA PRO A 114 -12.32 9.65 -4.06
C PRO A 114 -11.31 9.07 -5.05
N LYS A 115 -11.72 8.02 -5.77
CA LYS A 115 -10.95 7.49 -6.89
C LYS A 115 -10.86 8.59 -7.94
N SER A 116 -9.82 9.40 -7.88
CA SER A 116 -9.43 10.31 -8.97
C SER A 116 -9.46 9.51 -10.27
N GLU A 117 -9.99 10.15 -11.31
CA GLU A 117 -10.72 9.66 -12.48
C GLU A 117 -10.00 8.66 -13.42
N ALA A 118 -9.03 7.88 -12.96
CA ALA A 118 -8.35 6.85 -13.75
C ALA A 118 -9.26 5.66 -14.11
N PHE A 119 -10.39 5.47 -13.40
CA PHE A 119 -11.39 4.46 -13.76
C PHE A 119 -12.26 4.86 -14.97
N ALA A 120 -12.39 6.17 -15.25
CA ALA A 120 -13.15 6.64 -16.40
C ALA A 120 -12.41 6.36 -17.73
N THR A 121 -11.07 6.38 -17.73
CA THR A 121 -10.27 6.12 -18.94
C THR A 121 -10.34 4.66 -19.39
N VAL A 122 -10.43 3.69 -18.46
CA VAL A 122 -10.53 2.25 -18.77
C VAL A 122 -11.90 1.88 -19.34
N LEU A 123 -12.97 2.49 -18.85
CA LEU A 123 -14.32 2.30 -19.41
C LEU A 123 -14.46 2.96 -20.79
N LEU A 124 -13.87 4.13 -21.00
CA LEU A 124 -13.89 4.81 -22.31
C LEU A 124 -13.03 4.12 -23.38
N SER A 125 -11.91 3.48 -23.01
CA SER A 125 -11.12 2.67 -23.96
C SER A 125 -11.84 1.38 -24.37
N SER A 126 -12.62 0.79 -23.46
CA SER A 126 -13.38 -0.44 -23.72
C SER A 126 -14.55 -0.19 -24.69
N MET A 127 -15.17 1.00 -24.64
CA MET A 127 -16.24 1.38 -25.58
C MET A 127 -15.71 1.74 -26.98
N LYS A 128 -14.48 2.25 -27.10
CA LYS A 128 -13.86 2.53 -28.41
C LYS A 128 -13.47 1.24 -29.18
N SER A 129 -13.20 0.14 -28.48
CA SER A 129 -12.90 -1.15 -29.13
C SER A 129 -14.13 -1.87 -29.66
N LEU A 130 -15.33 -1.59 -29.11
CA LEU A 130 -16.58 -2.21 -29.57
C LEU A 130 -17.15 -1.54 -30.84
N LYS A 131 -16.91 -0.24 -31.06
CA LYS A 131 -17.33 0.43 -32.30
C LYS A 131 -16.51 0.03 -33.55
N LYS A 132 -15.28 -0.47 -33.40
CA LYS A 132 -14.47 -0.95 -34.54
C LYS A 132 -14.85 -2.34 -35.05
N LYS A 133 -15.57 -3.15 -34.25
CA LYS A 133 -15.99 -4.51 -34.65
C LYS A 133 -17.34 -4.57 -35.37
N ALA A 134 -18.12 -3.49 -35.36
CA ALA A 134 -19.44 -3.43 -36.02
C ALA A 134 -19.40 -2.92 -37.48
N SER A 135 -18.20 -2.69 -38.05
CA SER A 135 -18.03 -2.14 -39.41
C SER A 135 -17.81 -3.22 -40.51
N TRP A 136 -17.87 -4.51 -40.18
CA TRP A 136 -17.54 -5.61 -41.12
C TRP A 136 -18.70 -6.56 -41.39
N ILE A 137 -19.96 -6.13 -41.20
CA ILE A 137 -21.13 -6.90 -41.64
C ILE A 137 -22.09 -5.96 -42.38
N VAL A 138 -21.64 -5.38 -43.48
CA VAL A 138 -22.49 -5.03 -44.64
C VAL A 138 -21.60 -5.06 -45.87
N GLN A 139 -21.59 -6.20 -46.56
CA GLN A 139 -21.46 -6.28 -48.01
C GLN A 139 -22.00 -7.62 -48.48
#